data_AF-A0A8K9WTX4-F1
#
_entry.id   AF-A0A8K9WTX4-F1
#
_cell.length_a   1.000
_cell.length_b   1.000
_cell.length_c   1.000
_cell.angle_alpha   90.00
_cell.angle_beta   90.00
_cell.angle_gamma   90.00
#
_symmetry.space_group_name_H-M   'P 1'
#
loop_
_entity.id
_entity.type
_entity.pdbx_description
1 polymer ?
#
loop_
_entity_poly.entity_id
_entity_poly.type
_entity_poly.pdbx_seq_one_letter_code
_entity_poly.pdbx_strand_id
1 'polypeptide(L)'
;EDYIPNSTYLTPDPCLLPMSEGGCWEHVLLWYYHPHSGECRPFVYGGCEGNHNRFNTKQECQRCPNGPIKEILYSIGITTEDLGSRGEVGNR
;
A
#
# COMPACT_ATOMS: atom_id res chain seq x y z
N GLU A 1 35.37 -19.78 -4.43
CA GLU A 1 34.18 -19.56 -5.27
C GLU A 1 32.99 -19.57 -4.34
N ASP A 2 32.60 -18.40 -3.86
CA ASP A 2 31.79 -18.26 -2.64
C ASP A 2 30.31 -18.57 -2.88
N TYR A 3 29.91 -19.72 -2.35
CA TYR A 3 28.55 -20.14 -2.09
C TYR A 3 27.97 -19.27 -0.94
N ILE A 4 26.93 -18.47 -1.21
CA ILE A 4 26.18 -17.73 -0.17
C ILE A 4 24.78 -18.36 0.03
N PRO A 5 24.59 -19.20 1.06
CA PRO A 5 23.29 -19.77 1.39
C PRO A 5 22.49 -18.84 2.31
N ASN A 6 21.99 -17.69 1.80
CA ASN A 6 20.83 -16.93 2.33
C ASN A 6 20.65 -15.51 1.72
N SER A 7 20.45 -15.36 0.41
CA SER A 7 20.09 -14.04 -0.14
C SER A 7 18.60 -13.72 0.08
N THR A 8 18.21 -13.30 1.29
CA THR A 8 16.84 -12.85 1.62
C THR A 8 16.66 -11.33 1.71
N TYR A 9 17.62 -10.50 1.28
CA TYR A 9 17.50 -9.04 1.32
C TYR A 9 18.02 -8.48 -0.02
N LEU A 10 17.22 -7.82 -0.88
CA LEU A 10 16.80 -6.43 -0.76
C LEU A 10 15.51 -6.12 -1.57
N THR A 11 14.59 -7.06 -1.78
CA THR A 11 13.34 -6.73 -2.49
C THR A 11 12.49 -5.81 -1.60
N PRO A 12 12.11 -4.60 -2.07
CA PRO A 12 11.24 -3.72 -1.31
C PRO A 12 9.94 -4.42 -0.92
N ASP A 13 9.49 -4.22 0.32
CA ASP A 13 8.20 -4.75 0.77
C ASP A 13 7.08 -4.25 -0.16
N PRO A 14 6.34 -5.16 -0.82
CA PRO A 14 5.20 -4.80 -1.68
C PRO A 14 4.21 -3.84 -1.01
N CYS A 15 4.01 -3.96 0.30
CA CYS A 15 3.07 -3.15 1.05
C CYS A 15 3.53 -1.69 1.25
N LEU A 16 4.81 -1.41 0.98
CA LEU A 16 5.39 -0.06 1.08
C LEU A 16 5.56 0.61 -0.29
N LEU A 17 5.36 -0.12 -1.38
CA LEU A 17 5.47 0.41 -2.73
C LEU A 17 4.23 1.25 -3.10
N PRO A 18 4.37 2.26 -3.98
CA PRO A 18 3.22 2.99 -4.49
C PRO A 18 2.37 2.10 -5.41
N MET A 19 1.11 2.48 -5.64
CA MET A 19 0.32 1.88 -6.72
C MET A 19 0.98 2.18 -8.08
N SER A 20 0.96 1.21 -8.99
CA SER A 20 1.52 1.37 -10.33
C SER A 20 0.71 0.63 -11.38
N GLU A 21 0.08 1.38 -12.30
CA GLU A 21 -0.70 0.84 -13.41
C GLU A 21 0.20 0.16 -14.47
N GLY A 22 1.43 0.64 -14.65
CA GLY A 22 2.34 0.16 -15.70
C GLY A 22 2.07 0.81 -17.06
N GLY A 23 2.91 0.54 -18.06
CA GLY A 23 2.86 1.20 -19.38
C GLY A 23 2.02 0.51 -20.47
N CYS A 24 1.39 -0.62 -20.17
CA CYS A 24 0.57 -1.37 -21.12
C CYS A 24 -0.93 -0.98 -21.07
N TRP A 25 -1.72 -1.53 -21.99
CA TRP A 25 -3.10 -1.09 -22.29
C TRP A 25 -4.18 -2.11 -21.93
N GLU A 26 -3.84 -3.13 -21.15
CA GLU A 26 -4.86 -4.05 -20.62
C GLU A 26 -5.62 -3.40 -19.46
N HIS A 27 -6.81 -3.92 -19.17
CA HIS A 27 -7.62 -3.46 -18.05
C HIS A 27 -7.84 -4.60 -17.06
N VAL A 28 -6.84 -4.85 -16.22
CA VAL A 28 -6.90 -5.91 -15.20
C VAL A 28 -7.24 -5.28 -13.86
N LEU A 29 -8.43 -5.58 -13.32
CA LEU A 29 -8.85 -5.09 -12.01
C LEU A 29 -8.11 -5.87 -10.91
N LEU A 30 -7.23 -5.18 -10.18
CA LEU A 30 -6.44 -5.74 -9.07
C LEU A 30 -6.62 -4.88 -7.81
N TRP A 31 -6.00 -5.30 -6.72
CA TRP A 31 -5.98 -4.61 -5.44
C TRP A 31 -4.58 -4.13 -5.12
N TYR A 32 -4.44 -2.91 -4.61
CA TYR A 32 -3.18 -2.42 -4.03
C TYR A 32 -3.41 -1.98 -2.58
N TYR A 33 -2.34 -2.03 -1.79
CA TYR A 33 -2.34 -1.54 -0.42
C TYR A 33 -2.01 -0.05 -0.41
N HIS A 34 -2.88 0.76 0.18
CA HIS A 34 -2.69 2.20 0.34
C HIS A 34 -2.11 2.46 1.75
N PRO A 35 -0.78 2.64 1.90
CA PRO A 35 -0.11 2.61 3.20
C PRO A 35 -0.52 3.76 4.12
N HIS A 36 -1.01 4.87 3.57
CA HIS A 36 -1.44 6.02 4.36
C HIS A 36 -2.79 5.79 5.07
N SER A 37 -3.76 5.16 4.39
CA SER A 37 -5.05 4.81 5.02
C SER A 37 -5.04 3.43 5.66
N GLY A 38 -4.05 2.59 5.32
CA GLY A 38 -4.00 1.19 5.71
C GLY A 38 -5.09 0.35 5.06
N GLU A 39 -5.57 0.76 3.88
CA GLU A 39 -6.69 0.13 3.19
C GLU A 39 -6.23 -0.54 1.88
N CYS A 40 -6.92 -1.62 1.53
CA CYS A 40 -6.82 -2.21 0.20
C CYS A 40 -7.85 -1.58 -0.74
N ARG A 41 -7.37 -0.98 -1.83
CA ARG A 41 -8.21 -0.29 -2.81
C ARG A 41 -8.07 -0.98 -4.18
N PRO A 42 -9.16 -1.07 -4.96
CA PRO A 42 -9.08 -1.57 -6.32
C PRO A 42 -8.36 -0.56 -7.22
N PHE A 43 -7.64 -1.06 -8.22
CA PHE A 43 -7.04 -0.26 -9.29
C PHE A 43 -6.97 -1.07 -10.59
N VAL A 44 -6.71 -0.37 -11.70
CA VAL A 44 -6.55 -1.00 -13.02
C VAL A 44 -5.06 -1.17 -13.32
N TYR A 45 -4.63 -2.39 -13.57
CA TYR A 45 -3.28 -2.71 -14.01
C TYR A 45 -3.27 -2.91 -15.53
N GLY A 46 -2.29 -2.26 -16.17
CA GLY A 46 -2.09 -2.22 -17.62
C GLY A 46 -1.63 -3.53 -18.24
N GLY A 47 -1.30 -4.55 -17.43
CA GLY A 47 -0.87 -5.89 -17.90
C GLY A 47 0.66 -6.08 -17.94
N CYS A 48 1.45 -5.01 -17.90
CA CYS A 48 2.92 -5.10 -17.85
C CYS A 48 3.56 -4.05 -16.92
N GLU A 49 4.86 -4.25 -16.63
CA GLU A 49 5.67 -3.37 -15.79
C GLU A 49 5.11 -3.17 -14.36
N GLY A 50 5.22 -1.95 -13.85
CA GLY A 50 4.82 -1.58 -12.51
C GLY A 50 5.60 -2.29 -11.41
N ASN A 51 4.94 -2.53 -10.28
CA ASN A 51 5.58 -3.07 -9.09
C ASN A 51 4.69 -4.12 -8.38
N HIS A 52 5.21 -4.66 -7.27
CA HIS A 52 4.60 -5.77 -6.55
C HIS A 52 3.45 -5.39 -5.61
N ASN A 53 3.13 -4.10 -5.44
CA ASN A 53 1.91 -3.68 -4.72
C ASN A 53 0.66 -3.91 -5.58
N ARG A 54 0.42 -5.18 -5.93
CA ARG A 54 -0.69 -5.65 -6.75
C ARG A 54 -1.07 -7.05 -6.32
N PHE A 55 -2.35 -7.23 -6.05
CA PHE A 55 -2.90 -8.44 -5.47
C PHE A 55 -4.17 -8.83 -6.20
N ASN A 56 -4.40 -10.12 -6.40
CA ASN A 56 -5.57 -10.59 -7.14
C ASN A 56 -6.86 -10.46 -6.32
N THR A 57 -6.73 -10.46 -5.00
CA THR A 57 -7.88 -10.41 -4.09
C THR A 57 -7.65 -9.39 -2.99
N LYS A 58 -8.76 -8.85 -2.46
CA LYS A 58 -8.73 -7.97 -1.29
C LYS A 58 -8.08 -8.65 -0.09
N GLN A 59 -8.36 -9.93 0.12
CA GLN A 59 -7.84 -10.73 1.23
C GLN A 59 -6.32 -10.90 1.15
N GLU A 60 -5.78 -11.07 -0.06
CA GLU A 60 -4.34 -11.09 -0.27
C GLU A 60 -3.70 -9.75 0.07
N CYS A 61 -4.28 -8.65 -0.41
CA CYS A 61 -3.81 -7.31 -0.06
C CYS A 61 -3.89 -7.04 1.46
N GLN A 62 -4.93 -7.53 2.14
CA GLN A 62 -5.14 -7.34 3.57
C GLN A 62 -4.11 -8.08 4.44
N ARG A 63 -3.25 -8.93 3.85
CA ARG A 63 -2.09 -9.51 4.55
C ARG A 63 -0.97 -8.51 4.75
N CYS A 64 -1.02 -7.35 4.07
CA CYS A 64 -0.09 -6.26 4.35
C CYS A 64 -0.25 -5.79 5.81
N PRO A 65 0.85 -5.68 6.58
CA PRO A 65 0.78 -5.15 7.93
C PRO A 65 0.22 -3.73 7.86
N ASN A 66 -0.60 -3.36 8.85
CA ASN A 66 -1.03 -1.97 9.04
C ASN A 66 0.19 -1.07 8.90
N GLY A 67 0.25 -0.27 7.83
CA GLY A 67 1.47 0.38 7.38
C GLY A 67 2.16 1.23 8.45
N PRO A 68 3.42 1.62 8.22
CA PRO A 68 4.28 2.26 9.22
C PRO A 68 3.73 3.58 9.77
N ILE A 69 2.72 4.18 9.13
CA ILE A 69 2.12 5.42 9.61
C ILE A 69 1.25 5.18 10.86
N LYS A 70 0.57 4.04 11.01
CA LYS A 70 -0.16 3.75 12.25
C LYS A 70 0.80 3.51 13.42
N GLU A 71 1.92 2.85 13.19
CA GLU A 71 2.96 2.63 14.21
C GLU A 71 3.67 3.94 14.61
N ILE A 72 4.03 4.78 13.64
CA ILE A 72 4.66 6.08 13.92
C ILE A 72 3.69 7.01 14.64
N LEU A 73 2.44 7.10 14.19
CA LEU A 73 1.41 7.95 14.83
C LEU A 73 1.08 7.43 16.24
N TYR A 74 0.93 6.12 16.43
CA TYR A 74 0.66 5.52 17.74
C TYR A 74 1.82 5.69 18.73
N SER A 75 3.07 5.60 18.25
CA SER A 75 4.28 5.82 19.09
C SER A 75 4.53 7.29 19.46
N ILE A 76 4.03 8.25 18.67
CA ILE A 76 4.00 9.68 19.03
C ILE A 76 2.70 10.10 19.72
N GLY A 77 1.82 9.15 20.07
CA GLY A 77 0.57 9.41 20.77
C GLY A 77 -0.52 10.10 19.94
N ILE A 78 -0.39 10.12 18.61
CA ILE A 78 -1.41 10.60 17.69
C ILE A 78 -2.31 9.43 17.30
N THR A 79 -3.57 9.51 17.72
CA THR A 79 -4.58 8.53 17.35
C THR A 79 -5.24 8.93 16.02
N THR A 80 -5.90 7.99 15.34
CA THR A 80 -6.70 8.30 14.14
C THR A 80 -7.83 9.31 14.40
N GLU A 81 -8.14 9.56 15.67
CA GLU A 81 -9.14 10.49 16.18
C GLU A 81 -8.67 11.95 16.03
N ASP A 82 -7.36 12.19 16.14
CA ASP A 82 -6.74 13.53 16.10
C ASP A 82 -6.63 14.11 14.68
N LEU A 83 -6.58 13.23 13.67
CA LEU A 83 -6.54 13.61 12.25
C LEU A 83 -7.94 13.88 11.67
N GLY A 84 -8.98 13.81 12.49
CA GLY A 84 -10.40 13.92 12.13
C GLY A 84 -11.04 15.28 12.38
N SER A 85 -10.36 16.41 12.15
CA SER A 85 -11.06 17.72 12.13
C SER A 85 -11.57 18.03 10.72
N ARG A 86 -12.76 17.47 10.41
CA ARG A 86 -13.66 17.99 9.38
C ARG A 86 -13.97 19.45 9.69
N GLY A 87 -13.37 20.38 8.95
CA GLY A 87 -13.92 21.72 8.80
C GLY A 87 -15.23 21.61 8.02
N GLU A 88 -16.35 21.58 8.73
CA GLU A 88 -17.66 21.89 8.14
C GLU A 88 -17.63 23.37 7.73
N VAL A 89 -17.62 23.65 6.43
CA VAL A 89 -17.96 24.97 5.90
C VAL A 89 -19.46 25.17 6.17
N GLY A 90 -19.77 25.69 7.35
CA GLY A 90 -21.06 26.24 7.68
C GLY A 90 -21.29 27.49 6.84
N ASN A 91 -22.16 27.37 5.84
CA ASN A 91 -22.64 28.49 5.05
C ASN A 91 -23.56 29.34 5.94
N ARG A 92 -23.07 30.51 6.38
CA ARG A 92 -23.89 31.63 6.89
C ARG A 92 -23.44 32.90 6.20
#